data_AF-A0AA35UZA5-F1
#
_entry.id   AF-A0AA35UZA5-F1
#
_cell.length_a   1.000
_cell.length_b   1.000
_cell.length_c   1.000
_cell.angle_alpha   90.00
_cell.angle_beta   90.00
_cell.angle_gamma   90.00
#
_symmetry.space_group_name_H-M   'P 1'
#
loop_
_entity.id
_entity.type
_entity.pdbx_description
1 polymer ?
#
loop_
_entity_poly.entity_id
_entity_poly.type
_entity_poly.pdbx_seq_one_letter_code
_entity_poly.pdbx_strand_id
1 'polypeptide(L)'
;IMRAIKSADLPAFRDNKNQWRIKSDDLNAWLSAHPAQCAHTVQEENGAHPLHTPAHPDPIAQDTLELVRLKAELEAEKTLRATIEADRDHWRDLAQKLVEPRPRKWWFW
;
A
#
# COMPACT_ATOMS: atom_id res chain seq x y z
N ILE A 1 7.31 5.88 27.80
CA ILE A 1 8.33 5.71 26.74
C ILE A 1 8.86 7.05 26.21
N MET A 2 8.11 7.90 25.51
CA MET A 2 8.65 9.17 24.97
C MET A 2 9.28 10.12 26.00
N ARG A 3 8.74 10.16 27.24
CA ARG A 3 9.35 10.90 28.36
C ARG A 3 10.77 10.38 28.67
N ALA A 4 10.93 9.06 28.76
CA ALA A 4 12.22 8.40 29.04
C ALA A 4 13.24 8.58 27.91
N ILE A 5 12.77 8.63 26.66
CA ILE A 5 13.63 8.96 25.52
C ILE A 5 14.14 10.41 25.63
N LYS A 6 13.25 11.36 25.98
CA LYS A 6 13.60 12.77 26.13
C LYS A 6 14.52 13.05 27.32
N SER A 7 14.38 12.32 28.42
CA SER A 7 15.26 12.41 29.58
C SER A 7 16.57 11.63 29.42
N ALA A 8 16.78 10.96 28.28
CA ALA A 8 17.91 10.07 28.01
C ALA A 8 18.01 8.84 28.95
N ASP A 9 16.96 8.53 29.71
CA ASP A 9 16.87 7.34 30.55
C ASP A 9 16.64 6.06 29.73
N LEU A 10 16.12 6.20 28.50
CA LEU A 10 15.95 5.12 27.54
C LEU A 10 16.68 5.47 26.24
N PRO A 11 17.81 4.81 25.93
CA PRO A 11 18.57 5.10 24.73
C PRO A 11 17.73 4.76 23.48
N ALA A 12 17.55 5.75 22.63
CA ALA A 12 16.87 5.61 21.35
C ALA A 12 17.64 6.37 20.28
N PHE A 13 17.59 5.87 19.05
CA PHE A 13 18.21 6.50 17.90
C PHE A 13 17.19 6.71 16.78
N ARG A 14 17.49 7.61 15.84
CA ARG A 14 16.68 7.78 14.64
C ARG A 14 17.19 6.87 13.53
N ASP A 15 16.28 6.21 12.82
CA ASP A 15 16.64 5.50 11.59
C ASP A 15 16.74 6.44 10.39
N ASN A 16 17.10 5.89 9.23
CA ASN A 16 17.19 6.62 7.95
C ASN A 16 15.85 7.15 7.44
N LYS A 17 14.72 6.75 8.05
CA LYS A 17 13.37 7.23 7.79
C LYS A 17 12.91 8.21 8.88
N ASN A 18 13.83 8.69 9.71
CA ASN A 18 13.57 9.58 10.84
C ASN A 18 12.55 8.99 11.86
N GLN A 19 12.52 7.68 12.05
CA GLN A 19 11.72 6.99 13.07
C GLN A 19 12.57 6.71 14.30
N TRP A 20 11.98 6.81 15.49
CA TRP A 20 12.65 6.42 16.72
C TRP A 20 12.75 4.90 16.80
N ARG A 21 13.95 4.39 17.06
CA ARG A 21 14.22 2.98 17.33
C ARG A 21 14.91 2.85 18.67
N ILE A 22 14.51 1.82 19.42
CA ILE A 22 15.08 1.44 20.71
C ILE A 22 15.59 0.01 20.53
N LYS A 23 16.77 -0.30 21.06
CA LYS A 23 17.25 -1.68 21.04
C LYS A 23 16.45 -2.52 22.02
N SER A 24 16.16 -3.77 21.66
CA SER A 24 15.37 -4.66 22.50
C SER A 24 15.99 -4.86 23.89
N ASP A 25 17.31 -4.97 23.97
CA ASP A 25 18.04 -5.14 25.24
C ASP A 25 17.88 -3.91 26.14
N ASP A 26 18.02 -2.72 25.57
CA ASP A 26 17.89 -1.45 26.30
C ASP A 26 16.45 -1.23 26.78
N LEU A 27 15.46 -1.62 25.95
CA LEU A 27 14.05 -1.58 26.32
C LEU A 27 13.77 -2.53 27.48
N ASN A 28 14.24 -3.77 27.40
CA ASN A 28 14.03 -4.77 28.44
C ASN A 28 14.70 -4.37 29.76
N ALA A 29 15.95 -3.88 29.72
CA ALA A 29 16.64 -3.37 30.90
C ALA A 29 15.89 -2.20 31.53
N TRP A 30 15.38 -1.26 30.72
CA TRP A 30 14.58 -0.15 31.20
C TRP A 30 13.25 -0.58 31.82
N LEU A 31 12.55 -1.54 31.20
CA LEU A 31 11.31 -2.14 31.74
C LEU A 31 11.56 -2.84 33.09
N SER A 32 12.66 -3.59 33.21
CA SER A 32 13.05 -4.26 34.46
C SER A 32 13.43 -3.28 35.57
N ALA A 33 14.03 -2.13 35.22
CA ALA A 33 14.38 -1.08 36.19
C ALA A 33 13.19 -0.20 36.61
N HIS A 34 12.14 -0.12 35.78
CA HIS A 34 10.96 0.72 36.03
C HIS A 34 9.63 -0.09 36.01
N PRO A 35 9.48 -1.13 36.85
CA PRO A 35 8.31 -2.01 36.84
C PRO A 35 7.01 -1.27 37.16
N ALA A 36 7.05 -0.20 37.97
CA ALA A 36 5.88 0.57 38.34
C ALA A 36 5.40 1.60 37.29
N GLN A 37 6.20 1.92 36.26
CA GLN A 37 5.86 2.95 35.26
C GLN A 37 5.34 2.37 33.93
N CYS A 38 5.33 1.05 33.81
CA CYS A 38 4.88 0.33 32.61
C CYS A 38 3.44 -0.20 32.75
N ALA A 39 2.86 -0.09 33.93
CA ALA A 39 1.43 -0.27 34.16
C ALA A 39 0.70 1.01 33.75
N HIS A 40 0.42 1.16 32.46
CA HIS A 40 -0.62 2.08 32.02
C HIS A 40 -1.95 1.51 32.54
N THR A 41 -2.39 1.98 33.71
CA THR A 41 -3.79 2.04 34.18
C THR A 41 -4.75 1.10 33.45
N VAL A 42 -4.67 -0.21 33.73
CA VAL A 42 -5.79 -1.11 33.50
C VAL A 42 -6.41 -1.30 34.87
N GLN A 43 -7.52 -0.60 35.05
CA GLN A 43 -8.50 -0.80 36.09
C GLN A 43 -8.79 -2.31 36.21
N GLU A 44 -8.70 -2.84 37.44
CA GLU A 44 -8.98 -4.23 37.78
C GLU A 44 -10.33 -4.69 37.23
N GLU A 45 -10.37 -5.74 36.42
CA GLU A 45 -11.54 -6.60 36.26
C GLU A 45 -11.13 -7.97 35.69
N ASN A 46 -11.24 -9.00 36.55
CA ASN A 46 -11.51 -10.40 36.28
C ASN A 46 -11.26 -11.01 34.88
N GLY A 47 -10.45 -12.08 34.89
CA GLY A 47 -10.82 -13.32 34.20
C GLY A 47 -10.03 -13.67 32.93
N ALA A 48 -9.37 -14.83 32.98
CA ALA A 48 -8.92 -15.66 31.85
C ALA A 48 -7.86 -15.07 30.89
N HIS A 49 -6.66 -15.65 30.93
CA HIS A 49 -5.61 -15.48 29.93
C HIS A 49 -6.09 -15.84 28.52
N PRO A 50 -5.91 -14.97 27.50
CA PRO A 50 -5.80 -15.43 26.12
C PRO A 50 -4.32 -15.69 25.83
N LEU A 51 -4.01 -16.91 25.36
CA LEU A 51 -2.74 -17.21 24.70
C LEU A 51 -2.45 -16.13 23.65
N HIS A 52 -1.28 -15.49 23.74
CA HIS A 52 -0.76 -14.64 22.69
C HIS A 52 -0.53 -15.48 21.42
N THR A 53 -1.49 -15.41 20.51
CA THR A 53 -1.29 -15.75 19.10
C THR A 53 -0.28 -14.74 18.52
N PRO A 54 0.69 -15.14 17.68
CA PRO A 54 1.56 -14.18 17.00
C PRO A 54 0.73 -13.45 15.94
N ALA A 55 0.00 -12.42 16.36
CA ALA A 55 -0.79 -11.57 15.50
C ALA A 55 0.08 -10.40 15.02
N HIS A 56 1.04 -10.67 14.14
CA HIS A 56 1.44 -9.65 13.19
C HIS A 56 1.78 -10.31 11.85
N PRO A 57 0.84 -10.36 10.88
CA PRO A 57 1.25 -10.52 9.50
C PRO A 57 2.14 -9.32 9.16
N ASP A 58 3.35 -9.58 8.66
CA ASP A 58 4.31 -8.54 8.27
C ASP A 58 3.62 -7.56 7.31
N PRO A 59 3.34 -6.30 7.72
CA PRO A 59 2.56 -5.37 6.91
C PRO A 59 3.25 -5.06 5.58
N ILE A 60 4.59 -5.18 5.55
CA ILE A 60 5.42 -4.99 4.36
C ILE A 60 5.11 -6.05 3.29
N ALA A 61 4.86 -7.30 3.67
CA ALA A 61 4.55 -8.37 2.72
C ALA A 61 3.17 -8.16 2.10
N GLN A 62 2.19 -7.76 2.91
CA GLN A 62 0.84 -7.46 2.46
C GLN A 62 0.81 -6.27 1.48
N ASP A 63 1.48 -5.16 1.83
CA ASP A 63 1.57 -3.98 0.97
C ASP A 63 2.22 -4.30 -0.39
N THR A 64 3.24 -5.16 -0.40
CA THR A 64 3.91 -5.55 -1.66
C THR A 64 3.01 -6.38 -2.56
N LEU A 65 2.21 -7.29 -2.01
CA LEU A 65 1.26 -8.10 -2.77
C LEU A 65 0.12 -7.25 -3.34
N GLU A 66 -0.39 -6.30 -2.55
CA GLU A 66 -1.41 -5.35 -3.02
C GLU A 66 -0.90 -4.48 -4.15
N LEU A 67 0.34 -3.97 -4.05
CA LEU A 67 0.97 -3.22 -5.13
C LEU A 67 1.14 -4.03 -6.42
N VAL A 68 1.52 -5.31 -6.32
CA VAL A 68 1.64 -6.20 -7.49
C VAL A 68 0.27 -6.42 -8.12
N ARG A 69 -0.76 -6.68 -7.31
CA ARG A 69 -2.13 -6.85 -7.79
C ARG A 69 -2.66 -5.60 -8.50
N LEU A 70 -2.50 -4.43 -7.88
CA LEU A 70 -2.94 -3.17 -8.47
C LEU A 70 -2.21 -2.86 -9.79
N LYS A 71 -0.91 -3.18 -9.88
CA LYS A 71 -0.16 -3.04 -11.14
C LYS A 71 -0.67 -3.98 -12.21
N ALA A 72 -0.99 -5.23 -11.86
CA ALA A 72 -1.55 -6.20 -12.82
C ALA A 72 -2.94 -5.75 -13.33
N GLU A 73 -3.81 -5.29 -12.44
CA GLU A 73 -5.13 -4.76 -12.80
C GLU A 73 -5.00 -3.50 -13.68
N LEU A 74 -4.06 -2.60 -13.37
CA LEU A 74 -3.79 -1.41 -14.16
C LEU A 74 -3.33 -1.76 -15.59
N GLU A 75 -2.40 -2.70 -15.74
CA GLU A 75 -1.92 -3.11 -17.06
C GLU A 75 -3.03 -3.80 -17.86
N ALA A 76 -3.84 -4.65 -17.23
CA ALA A 76 -5.02 -5.25 -17.87
C ALA A 76 -5.99 -4.18 -18.40
N GLU A 77 -6.32 -3.19 -17.57
CA GLU A 77 -7.19 -2.07 -17.97
C GLU A 77 -6.59 -1.24 -19.11
N LYS A 78 -5.29 -0.98 -19.09
CA LYS A 78 -4.61 -0.29 -20.21
C LYS A 78 -4.73 -1.08 -21.50
N THR A 79 -4.56 -2.40 -21.47
CA THR A 79 -4.70 -3.23 -22.66
C THR A 79 -6.13 -3.21 -23.20
N LEU A 80 -7.14 -3.28 -22.33
CA LEU A 80 -8.54 -3.20 -22.72
C LEU A 80 -8.89 -1.83 -23.32
N ARG A 81 -8.34 -0.75 -22.77
CA ARG A 81 -8.49 0.59 -23.34
C ARG A 81 -7.88 0.68 -24.73
N ALA A 82 -6.67 0.17 -24.92
CA ALA A 82 -6.00 0.18 -26.21
C ALA A 82 -6.78 -0.60 -27.28
N THR A 83 -7.39 -1.74 -26.93
CA THR A 83 -8.21 -2.52 -27.88
C THR A 83 -9.51 -1.79 -28.24
N ILE A 84 -10.19 -1.20 -27.26
CA ILE A 84 -11.41 -0.40 -27.49
C ILE A 84 -11.10 0.85 -28.33
N GLU A 85 -9.99 1.53 -28.06
CA GLU A 85 -9.56 2.70 -28.83
C GLU A 85 -9.22 2.31 -30.27
N ALA A 86 -8.53 1.19 -30.48
CA ALA A 86 -8.23 0.68 -31.81
C ALA A 86 -9.49 0.32 -32.60
N ASP A 87 -10.46 -0.35 -31.98
CA ASP A 87 -11.75 -0.68 -32.61
C ASP A 87 -12.51 0.59 -32.98
N ARG A 88 -12.64 1.53 -32.03
CA ARG A 88 -13.27 2.84 -32.27
C ARG A 88 -12.60 3.59 -33.42
N ASP A 89 -11.27 3.60 -33.48
CA ASP A 89 -10.53 4.29 -34.52
C ASP A 89 -10.69 3.60 -35.88
N HIS A 90 -10.75 2.26 -35.90
CA HIS A 90 -11.09 1.47 -37.09
C HIS A 90 -12.49 1.82 -37.61
N TRP A 91 -13.49 1.87 -36.73
CA TRP A 91 -14.85 2.27 -37.11
C TRP A 91 -14.93 3.71 -37.62
N ARG A 92 -14.16 4.64 -37.05
CA ARG A 92 -14.09 6.01 -37.56
C ARG A 92 -13.49 6.07 -38.96
N ASP A 93 -12.43 5.32 -39.24
CA ASP A 93 -11.82 5.26 -40.57
C ASP A 93 -12.80 4.69 -41.61
N LEU A 94 -13.52 3.61 -41.28
CA LEU A 94 -14.57 3.08 -42.15
C LEU A 94 -15.69 4.09 -42.41
N ALA A 95 -16.18 4.76 -41.35
CA ALA A 95 -17.20 5.78 -41.49
C ALA A 95 -16.73 6.95 -42.37
N GLN A 96 -15.48 7.39 -42.21
CA GLN A 96 -14.90 8.45 -43.03
C GLN A 96 -14.84 8.05 -44.51
N LYS A 97 -14.39 6.82 -44.81
CA LYS A 97 -14.37 6.29 -46.19
C LYS A 97 -15.75 6.19 -46.83
N LEU A 98 -16.80 5.93 -46.04
CA LEU A 98 -18.18 5.88 -46.54
C LEU A 98 -18.73 7.27 -46.85
N VAL A 99 -18.34 8.29 -46.08
CA VAL A 99 -18.75 9.69 -46.29
C VAL A 99 -17.95 10.33 -47.41
N GLU A 100 -16.75 9.84 -47.70
CA GLU A 100 -15.89 10.39 -48.75
C GLU A 100 -16.57 10.25 -50.12
N PRO A 101 -16.87 11.36 -50.82
CA PRO A 101 -17.59 11.32 -52.08
C PRO A 101 -16.74 10.59 -53.13
N ARG A 102 -17.12 9.35 -53.44
CA ARG A 102 -16.47 8.57 -54.49
C ARG A 102 -16.65 9.31 -55.82
N PRO A 103 -15.56 9.63 -56.56
CA PRO A 103 -15.70 10.26 -57.86
C PRO A 103 -16.54 9.34 -58.73
N ARG A 104 -17.73 9.80 -59.10
CA ARG A 104 -18.60 9.09 -60.04
C ARG A 104 -17.84 9.04 -61.35
N LYS A 105 -17.24 7.88 -61.68
CA LYS A 105 -16.75 7.62 -63.03
C LYS A 105 -17.99 7.55 -63.91
N TRP A 106 -18.29 8.69 -64.52
CA TRP A 106 -19.25 8.78 -65.60
C TRP A 106 -18.70 7.90 -66.71
N TRP A 107 -19.34 6.76 -66.93
CA TRP A 107 -19.13 5.99 -68.14
C TRP A 107 -19.62 6.85 -69.29
N PHE A 108 -18.69 7.52 -69.97
CA PHE A 108 -18.92 8.01 -71.32
C PHE A 108 -18.55 6.87 -72.26
N TRP A 109 -19.58 6.36 -72.94
CA TRP A 109 -19.57 5.59 -74.19
C TRP A 109 -18.55 4.47 -74.36
#